data_AF-A0A7J3B0Y9-F1
#
_entry.id   AF-A0A7J3B0Y9-F1
#
_cell.length_a   1.000
_cell.length_b   1.000
_cell.length_c   1.000
_cell.angle_alpha   90.00
_cell.angle_beta   90.00
_cell.angle_gamma   90.00
#
_symmetry.space_group_name_H-M   'P 1'
#
loop_
_entity.id
_entity.type
_entity.pdbx_description
1 polymer ?
#
loop_
_entity_poly.entity_id
_entity_poly.type
_entity_poly.pdbx_seq_one_letter_code
_entity_poly.pdbx_strand_id
1 'polypeptide(L)'
;MRLRRKLENLKLNCVEDKVAPINAAISSTHGRINVVCPHGKTTVDAITLEDIVKKFDVYRGVLKMDCESCEYDVILNNYEYVRVFDEVYFEYHAFITKIPMDLLLKNLCKGFMYEVVSDDEFYKRHGFNKNFSVLLDVLGSKLEPLY
;
A
#
# COMPACT_ATOMS: atom_id res chain seq x y z
N MET A 1 -2.59 13.09 -8.83
CA MET A 1 -1.59 14.17 -8.59
C MET A 1 -0.49 14.08 -9.65
N ARG A 2 -0.11 15.16 -10.34
CA ARG A 2 0.96 15.13 -11.38
C ARG A 2 2.36 15.08 -10.72
N LEU A 3 3.30 14.30 -11.26
CA LEU A 3 4.67 14.13 -10.71
C LEU A 3 5.36 15.47 -10.40
N ARG A 4 5.23 16.46 -11.28
CA ARG A 4 5.75 17.81 -11.08
C ARG A 4 5.29 18.44 -9.76
N ARG A 5 4.01 18.30 -9.41
CA ARG A 5 3.47 18.84 -8.13
C ARG A 5 4.03 18.10 -6.92
N LYS A 6 4.31 16.80 -7.04
CA LYS A 6 5.00 16.05 -5.97
C LYS A 6 6.41 16.61 -5.76
N LEU A 7 7.17 16.78 -6.84
CA LEU A 7 8.53 17.34 -6.76
C LEU A 7 8.54 18.77 -6.18
N GLU A 8 7.60 19.62 -6.57
CA GLU A 8 7.43 20.96 -5.99
C GLU A 8 7.12 20.88 -4.48
N ASN A 9 6.28 19.92 -4.04
CA ASN A 9 5.98 19.73 -2.63
C ASN A 9 7.20 19.24 -1.82
N LEU A 10 8.02 18.34 -2.37
CA LEU A 10 9.25 17.90 -1.70
C LEU A 10 10.25 19.05 -1.51
N LYS A 11 10.37 19.91 -2.54
CA LYS A 11 11.19 21.14 -2.49
C LYS A 11 10.72 22.11 -1.42
N LEU A 12 9.41 22.36 -1.36
CA LEU A 12 8.81 23.26 -0.37
C LEU A 12 9.06 22.82 1.08
N ASN A 13 9.28 21.52 1.30
CA ASN A 13 9.54 20.96 2.63
C ASN A 13 11.02 20.61 2.86
N CYS A 14 11.92 20.84 1.91
CA CYS A 14 13.35 20.53 2.02
C CYS A 14 13.63 19.06 2.39
N VAL A 15 12.92 18.11 1.78
CA VAL A 15 13.05 16.66 2.05
C VAL A 15 13.49 15.85 0.83
N GLU A 16 14.07 16.51 -0.18
CA GLU A 16 14.49 15.89 -1.44
C GLU A 16 15.61 14.85 -1.24
N ASP A 17 16.38 14.96 -0.16
CA ASP A 17 17.42 14.02 0.26
C ASP A 17 16.85 12.80 1.00
N LYS A 18 15.58 12.86 1.44
CA LYS A 18 14.91 11.83 2.24
C LYS A 18 13.80 11.10 1.51
N VAL A 19 13.22 11.71 0.47
CA VAL A 19 12.05 11.19 -0.23
C VAL A 19 12.36 11.00 -1.71
N ALA A 20 12.27 9.75 -2.18
CA ALA A 20 12.45 9.39 -3.58
C ALA A 20 11.08 9.13 -4.26
N PRO A 21 10.58 10.05 -5.11
CA PRO A 21 9.36 9.80 -5.85
C PRO A 21 9.62 8.84 -7.02
N ILE A 22 8.77 7.81 -7.17
CA ILE A 22 8.82 6.86 -8.28
C ILE A 22 7.55 7.01 -9.11
N ASN A 23 7.72 7.17 -10.42
CA ASN A 23 6.63 7.34 -11.38
C ASN A 23 6.32 6.02 -12.08
N ALA A 24 5.81 5.06 -11.32
CA ALA A 24 5.41 3.73 -11.79
C ALA A 24 4.16 3.26 -11.04
N ALA A 25 3.45 2.29 -11.61
CA ALA A 25 2.48 1.49 -10.85
C ALA A 25 3.21 0.38 -10.09
N ILE A 26 2.61 -0.06 -9.00
CA ILE A 26 3.07 -1.22 -8.23
C ILE A 26 2.17 -2.42 -8.58
N SER A 27 2.78 -3.58 -8.81
CA SER A 27 2.11 -4.86 -9.07
C SER A 27 2.98 -6.03 -8.61
N SER A 28 2.42 -7.22 -8.55
CA SER A 28 3.15 -8.47 -8.32
C SER A 28 4.09 -8.87 -9.45
N THR A 29 3.97 -8.24 -10.63
CA THR A 29 4.77 -8.53 -11.82
C THR A 29 5.18 -7.27 -12.56
N HIS A 30 6.30 -7.32 -13.29
CA HIS A 30 6.69 -6.28 -14.22
C HIS A 30 5.76 -6.21 -15.42
N GLY A 31 5.57 -5.01 -15.98
CA GLY A 31 4.83 -4.85 -17.21
C GLY A 31 4.32 -3.43 -17.41
N ARG A 32 3.10 -3.33 -17.93
CA ARG A 32 2.43 -2.05 -18.17
C ARG A 32 0.99 -2.11 -17.72
N ILE A 33 0.55 -1.08 -17.00
CA ILE A 33 -0.81 -0.97 -16.48
C ILE A 33 -1.48 0.25 -17.10
N ASN A 34 -2.73 0.05 -17.54
CA ASN A 34 -3.58 1.13 -18.00
C ASN A 34 -4.28 1.77 -16.80
N VAL A 35 -3.91 3.01 -16.50
CA VAL A 35 -4.47 3.79 -15.41
C VAL A 35 -5.49 4.76 -15.97
N VAL A 36 -6.70 4.76 -15.39
CA VAL A 36 -7.72 5.74 -15.71
C VAL A 36 -7.42 7.01 -14.91
N CYS A 37 -7.14 8.10 -15.61
CA CYS A 37 -6.92 9.41 -15.02
C CYS A 37 -8.09 10.34 -15.36
N PRO A 38 -8.32 11.43 -14.61
CA PRO A 38 -9.38 12.40 -14.92
C PRO A 38 -9.31 13.01 -16.33
N HIS A 39 -8.16 12.93 -17.00
CA HIS A 39 -7.93 13.48 -18.34
C HIS A 39 -7.85 12.38 -19.43
N GLY A 40 -8.20 11.13 -19.11
CA GLY A 40 -8.16 10.00 -20.03
C GLY A 40 -7.39 8.79 -19.49
N LYS A 41 -7.30 7.74 -20.31
CA LYS A 41 -6.49 6.55 -20.01
C LYS A 41 -5.04 6.81 -20.36
N THR A 42 -4.14 6.39 -19.48
CA THR A 42 -2.69 6.42 -19.73
C THR A 42 -2.10 5.06 -19.39
N THR A 43 -0.97 4.73 -19.99
CA THR A 43 -0.24 3.50 -19.70
C THR A 43 1.01 3.87 -18.94
N VAL A 44 1.23 3.23 -17.79
CA VAL A 44 2.44 3.40 -16.98
C VAL A 44 3.14 2.07 -16.84
N ASP A 45 4.45 2.13 -16.66
CA ASP A 45 5.23 0.93 -16.36
C ASP A 45 4.88 0.45 -14.95
N ALA A 46 4.86 -0.87 -14.78
CA ALA A 46 4.62 -1.55 -13.52
C ALA A 46 5.92 -2.16 -13.02
N ILE A 47 6.23 -1.91 -11.74
CA ILE A 47 7.37 -2.46 -11.01
C ILE A 47 6.87 -3.26 -9.81
N THR A 48 7.73 -4.09 -9.24
CA THR A 48 7.38 -4.93 -8.09
C THR A 48 7.80 -4.31 -6.77
N LEU A 49 7.25 -4.81 -5.66
CA LEU A 49 7.72 -4.44 -4.33
C LEU A 49 9.18 -4.89 -4.11
N GLU A 50 9.59 -6.00 -4.72
CA GLU A 50 10.98 -6.46 -4.73
C GLU A 50 11.93 -5.39 -5.31
N ASP A 51 11.57 -4.76 -6.44
CA ASP A 51 12.39 -3.71 -7.03
C ASP A 51 12.62 -2.55 -6.06
N ILE A 52 11.58 -2.17 -5.31
CA ILE A 52 11.65 -1.12 -4.29
C ILE A 52 12.54 -1.55 -3.13
N VAL A 53 12.30 -2.74 -2.57
CA VAL A 53 13.06 -3.27 -1.44
C VAL A 53 14.54 -3.37 -1.77
N LYS A 54 14.89 -3.88 -2.95
CA LYS A 54 16.28 -4.01 -3.40
C LYS A 54 16.92 -2.65 -3.71
N LYS A 55 16.19 -1.75 -4.36
CA LYS A 55 16.73 -0.43 -4.76
C LYS A 55 17.12 0.44 -3.58
N PHE A 56 16.37 0.36 -2.48
CA PHE A 56 16.59 1.19 -1.30
C PHE A 56 17.17 0.41 -0.12
N ASP A 57 17.58 -0.85 -0.33
CA ASP A 57 18.10 -1.74 0.71
C ASP A 57 17.20 -1.75 1.96
N VAL A 58 15.89 -1.93 1.74
CA VAL A 58 14.90 -1.86 2.80
C VAL A 58 15.01 -3.10 3.68
N TYR A 59 15.61 -2.93 4.85
CA TYR A 59 15.61 -3.89 5.92
C TYR A 59 14.87 -3.29 7.11
N ARG A 60 13.60 -3.70 7.29
CA ARG A 60 12.66 -3.15 8.27
C ARG A 60 12.11 -1.78 7.88
N GLY A 61 11.04 -1.35 8.55
CA GLY A 61 10.35 -0.08 8.28
C GLY A 61 8.84 -0.25 8.14
N VAL A 62 8.18 0.79 7.62
CA VAL A 62 6.71 0.84 7.51
C VAL A 62 6.30 0.84 6.04
N LEU A 63 5.45 -0.11 5.65
CA LEU A 63 4.80 -0.15 4.34
C LEU A 63 3.40 0.44 4.44
N LYS A 64 3.14 1.57 3.79
CA LYS A 64 1.79 2.13 3.66
C LYS A 64 1.29 1.99 2.23
N MET A 65 0.11 1.39 2.05
CA MET A 65 -0.52 1.18 0.74
C MET A 65 -1.92 1.77 0.68
N ASP A 66 -2.12 2.66 -0.28
CA ASP A 66 -3.42 3.21 -0.67
C ASP A 66 -3.35 3.43 -2.18
N CYS A 67 -3.81 2.41 -2.91
CA CYS A 67 -3.65 2.27 -4.36
C CYS A 67 -4.86 1.62 -5.04
N GLU A 68 -6.01 1.63 -4.38
CA GLU A 68 -7.33 1.38 -4.98
C GLU A 68 -7.45 0.03 -5.70
N SER A 69 -6.67 -1.00 -5.31
CA SER A 69 -6.72 -2.44 -5.68
C SER A 69 -5.34 -3.12 -5.67
N CYS A 70 -4.24 -2.36 -5.78
CA CYS A 70 -2.90 -2.97 -5.88
C CYS A 70 -2.45 -3.67 -4.58
N GLU A 71 -3.10 -3.32 -3.45
CA GLU A 71 -2.88 -3.92 -2.14
C GLU A 71 -3.04 -5.44 -2.22
N TYR A 72 -4.10 -5.91 -2.88
CA TYR A 72 -4.43 -7.32 -2.96
C TYR A 72 -3.41 -8.10 -3.79
N ASP A 73 -3.07 -7.56 -4.97
CA ASP A 73 -2.11 -8.20 -5.87
C ASP A 73 -0.75 -8.38 -5.17
N VAL A 74 -0.24 -7.33 -4.54
CA VAL A 74 1.05 -7.39 -3.84
C VAL A 74 0.99 -8.28 -2.60
N ILE A 75 -0.02 -8.10 -1.73
CA ILE A 75 -0.11 -8.86 -0.48
C ILE A 75 -0.27 -10.35 -0.76
N LEU A 76 -1.07 -10.75 -1.75
CA LEU A 76 -1.32 -12.16 -2.05
C LEU A 76 -0.18 -12.82 -2.81
N ASN A 77 0.44 -12.12 -3.76
CA ASN A 77 1.40 -12.73 -4.69
C ASN A 77 2.88 -12.41 -4.38
N ASN A 78 3.17 -11.40 -3.55
CA ASN A 78 4.55 -10.95 -3.24
C ASN A 78 4.79 -10.84 -1.71
N TYR A 79 4.14 -11.70 -0.92
CA TYR A 79 4.19 -11.65 0.55
C TYR A 79 5.60 -11.68 1.13
N GLU A 80 6.54 -12.36 0.49
CA GLU A 80 7.94 -12.44 0.93
C GLU A 80 8.67 -11.09 0.98
N TYR A 81 8.23 -10.13 0.17
CA TYR A 81 8.70 -8.75 0.17
C TYR A 81 7.85 -7.85 1.06
N VAL A 82 6.62 -8.24 1.39
CA VAL A 82 5.79 -7.55 2.40
C VAL A 82 6.33 -7.81 3.81
N ARG A 83 6.71 -9.05 4.12
CA ARG A 83 7.22 -9.44 5.46
C ARG A 83 8.56 -8.82 5.86
N VAL A 84 9.24 -8.11 4.95
CA VAL A 84 10.51 -7.42 5.28
C VAL A 84 10.25 -6.21 6.17
N PHE A 85 9.08 -5.58 6.01
CA PHE A 85 8.63 -4.45 6.81
C PHE A 85 8.26 -4.90 8.23
N ASP A 86 8.38 -3.98 9.18
CA ASP A 86 7.98 -4.19 10.57
C ASP A 86 6.51 -3.83 10.78
N GLU A 87 5.93 -2.96 9.96
CA GLU A 87 4.51 -2.58 10.04
C GLU A 87 3.92 -2.41 8.64
N VAL A 88 2.63 -2.75 8.49
CA VAL A 88 1.90 -2.64 7.22
C VAL A 88 0.58 -1.92 7.43
N TYR A 89 0.36 -0.83 6.72
CA TYR A 89 -0.87 -0.05 6.76
C TYR A 89 -1.51 -0.10 5.38
N PHE A 90 -2.77 -0.50 5.27
CA PHE A 90 -3.42 -0.47 3.98
C PHE A 90 -4.91 -0.13 4.05
N GLU A 91 -5.39 0.52 2.99
CA GLU A 91 -6.81 0.80 2.82
C GLU A 91 -7.47 -0.31 2.01
N TYR A 92 -8.51 -0.91 2.58
CA TYR A 92 -9.23 -2.04 2.01
C TYR A 92 -10.40 -1.56 1.14
N HIS A 93 -10.27 -1.77 -0.17
CA HIS A 93 -11.22 -1.33 -1.20
C HIS A 93 -12.12 -2.47 -1.74
N ALA A 94 -12.91 -3.11 -0.87
CA ALA A 94 -13.74 -4.29 -1.21
C ALA A 94 -14.62 -4.09 -2.44
N PHE A 95 -15.19 -2.89 -2.56
CA PHE A 95 -16.17 -2.57 -3.59
C PHE A 95 -15.56 -2.65 -5.00
N ILE A 96 -14.26 -2.40 -5.12
CA ILE A 96 -13.53 -2.40 -6.40
C ILE A 96 -13.12 -3.82 -6.76
N THR A 97 -12.46 -4.54 -5.86
CA THR A 97 -11.84 -5.84 -6.17
C THR A 97 -12.81 -7.01 -6.06
N LYS A 98 -13.87 -6.88 -5.26
CA LYS A 98 -14.74 -8.00 -4.84
C LYS A 98 -13.97 -9.12 -4.11
N ILE A 99 -12.75 -8.85 -3.66
CA ILE A 99 -11.94 -9.80 -2.89
C ILE A 99 -12.25 -9.57 -1.40
N PRO A 100 -12.61 -10.62 -0.65
CA PRO A 100 -12.94 -10.48 0.75
C PRO A 100 -11.67 -10.22 1.59
N MET A 101 -11.82 -9.42 2.65
CA MET A 101 -10.72 -8.97 3.52
C MET A 101 -10.03 -10.15 4.23
N ASP A 102 -10.80 -11.16 4.59
CA ASP A 102 -10.34 -12.38 5.26
C ASP A 102 -9.19 -13.07 4.50
N LEU A 103 -9.19 -13.01 3.17
CA LEU A 103 -8.13 -13.58 2.34
C LEU A 103 -6.79 -12.84 2.52
N LEU A 104 -6.83 -11.51 2.62
CA LEU A 104 -5.65 -10.70 2.91
C LEU A 104 -5.15 -10.96 4.33
N LEU A 105 -6.06 -10.91 5.31
CA LEU A 105 -5.74 -11.16 6.70
C LEU A 105 -5.12 -12.53 6.90
N LYS A 106 -5.68 -13.59 6.28
CA LYS A 106 -5.11 -14.95 6.34
C LYS A 106 -3.67 -15.01 5.85
N ASN A 107 -3.30 -14.19 4.87
CA ASN A 107 -1.91 -14.13 4.40
C ASN A 107 -1.01 -13.32 5.34
N LEU A 108 -1.49 -12.16 5.80
CA LEU A 108 -0.74 -11.27 6.69
C LEU A 108 -0.50 -11.89 8.08
N CYS A 109 -1.50 -12.58 8.64
CA CYS A 109 -1.42 -13.25 9.94
C CYS A 109 -0.33 -14.34 10.03
N LYS A 110 0.32 -14.71 8.93
CA LYS A 110 1.48 -15.60 8.93
C LYS A 110 2.72 -14.97 9.58
N GLY A 111 2.77 -13.64 9.68
CA GLY A 111 3.94 -12.91 10.18
C GLY A 111 3.62 -11.60 10.90
N PHE A 112 2.35 -11.19 10.92
CA PHE A 112 1.90 -9.93 11.51
C PHE A 112 0.72 -10.17 12.46
N MET A 113 0.70 -9.46 13.58
CA MET A 113 -0.54 -9.20 14.32
C MET A 113 -1.34 -8.10 13.61
N TYR A 114 -2.67 -8.04 13.77
CA TYR A 114 -3.46 -7.01 13.12
C TYR A 114 -4.49 -6.40 14.06
N GLU A 115 -4.82 -5.14 13.81
CA GLU A 115 -5.94 -4.43 14.39
C GLU A 115 -6.79 -3.86 13.24
N VAL A 116 -8.08 -3.66 13.47
CA VAL A 116 -8.95 -2.95 12.51
C VAL A 116 -9.29 -1.61 13.14
N VAL A 117 -8.72 -0.54 12.60
CA VAL A 117 -8.83 0.80 13.20
C VAL A 117 -10.04 1.58 12.68
N SER A 118 -10.58 1.24 11.51
CA SER A 118 -11.83 1.85 11.06
C SER A 118 -13.04 1.21 11.77
N ASP A 119 -13.52 1.87 12.81
CA ASP A 119 -14.80 1.61 13.46
C ASP A 119 -15.93 2.49 12.87
N ASP A 120 -17.17 2.24 13.30
CA ASP A 120 -18.33 3.05 12.89
C ASP A 120 -18.16 4.55 13.21
N GLU A 121 -17.32 4.93 14.18
CA GLU A 121 -17.02 6.34 14.45
C GLU A 121 -16.04 6.96 13.45
N PHE A 122 -15.02 6.21 13.03
CA PHE A 122 -14.09 6.61 11.98
C PHE A 122 -14.84 6.96 10.70
N TYR A 123 -15.83 6.13 10.33
CA TYR A 123 -16.72 6.36 9.19
C TYR A 123 -17.61 7.60 9.32
N LYS A 124 -18.15 7.85 10.52
CA LYS A 124 -18.95 9.06 10.80
C LYS A 124 -18.10 10.32 10.70
N ARG A 125 -16.84 10.27 11.12
CA ARG A 125 -15.90 11.40 11.06
C ARG A 125 -15.40 11.72 9.65
N HIS A 126 -15.28 10.72 8.76
CA HIS A 126 -14.67 10.87 7.42
C HIS A 126 -15.65 10.77 6.24
N GLY A 127 -16.95 10.99 6.45
CA GLY A 127 -17.84 11.43 5.37
C GLY A 127 -18.94 10.46 4.91
N PHE A 128 -19.38 9.52 5.74
CA PHE A 128 -20.64 8.76 5.55
C PHE A 128 -20.81 8.01 4.22
N ASN A 129 -19.77 7.82 3.41
CA ASN A 129 -19.91 7.09 2.15
C ASN A 129 -19.81 5.58 2.40
N LYS A 130 -20.96 4.90 2.42
CA LYS A 130 -21.12 3.46 2.68
C LYS A 130 -20.52 2.54 1.59
N ASN A 131 -19.73 3.08 0.65
CA ASN A 131 -19.02 2.32 -0.38
C ASN A 131 -17.62 1.87 0.11
N PHE A 132 -17.52 1.54 1.41
CA PHE A 132 -16.44 0.89 2.15
C PHE A 132 -15.02 1.01 1.58
N SER A 133 -14.31 2.02 2.09
CA SER A 133 -12.89 1.87 2.40
C SER A 133 -12.70 1.69 3.91
N VAL A 134 -12.12 0.58 4.32
CA VAL A 134 -11.70 0.31 5.72
C VAL A 134 -10.22 0.66 5.78
N LEU A 135 -9.82 1.68 6.54
CA LEU A 135 -8.42 1.81 6.91
C LEU A 135 -8.12 0.70 7.91
N LEU A 136 -7.33 -0.27 7.47
CA LEU A 136 -6.93 -1.39 8.30
C LEU A 136 -5.46 -1.19 8.66
N ASP A 137 -5.23 -0.73 9.89
CA ASP A 137 -3.90 -0.61 10.44
C ASP A 137 -3.49 -1.99 10.97
N VAL A 138 -2.72 -2.73 10.18
CA VAL A 138 -2.02 -3.91 10.70
C VAL A 138 -0.83 -3.40 11.51
N LEU A 139 -1.10 -3.09 12.79
CA LEU A 139 -0.07 -2.93 13.83
C LEU A 139 0.55 -4.30 14.11
N GLY A 140 1.26 -4.81 13.11
CA GLY A 140 1.91 -6.09 13.18
C GLY A 140 3.33 -5.91 13.64
N SER A 141 3.56 -5.63 14.91
CA SER A 141 4.87 -5.96 15.47
C SER A 141 5.13 -7.42 15.14
N LYS A 142 6.26 -7.69 14.43
CA LYS A 142 6.67 -9.05 14.14
C LYS A 142 6.59 -9.86 15.42
N LEU A 143 5.99 -11.05 15.35
CA LEU A 143 6.07 -12.01 16.46
C LEU A 143 7.56 -12.16 16.79
N GLU A 144 7.98 -11.67 17.95
CA GLU A 144 9.36 -11.89 18.37
C GLU A 144 9.60 -13.40 18.36
N PRO A 145 10.67 -13.88 17.70
CA PRO A 145 11.02 -15.28 17.85
C PRO A 145 11.32 -15.50 19.33
N LEU A 146 10.54 -16.38 19.95
CA LEU A 146 10.86 -16.94 21.26
C LEU A 146 12.21 -17.67 21.10
N TYR A 147 13.30 -16.97 21.40
CA TYR A 147 14.62 -17.56 21.64
C TYR A 147 14.89 -17.53 23.14
#